data_AF-A0A5J5Q526-F1
#
_entry.id   AF-A0A5J5Q526-F1
#
_cell.length_a   1.000
_cell.length_b   1.000
_cell.length_c   1.000
_cell.angle_alpha   90.00
_cell.angle_beta   90.00
_cell.angle_gamma   90.00
#
_symmetry.space_group_name_H-M   'P 1'
#
loop_
_entity.id
_entity.type
_entity.pdbx_description
1 polymer ?
#
loop_
_entity_poly.entity_id
_entity_poly.type
_entity_poly.pdbx_seq_one_letter_code
_entity_poly.pdbx_strand_id
1 'polypeptide(L)'
;MGRKSLSFFKGQISLSLQMLWSNMFFQTMEVLRMVAAFGSGAMFSLVSGMGGPNQAANAVTSGFFFALIQGVLFQFGQKLSQPAVEDMYYSQTRSMLNSLGLQNYEKNFKKGLLTDNTLPLLTDSALRDVKIPPGPRLLILDHVQSFSSTF
;
A
#
# COMPACT_ATOMS: atom_id res chain seq x y z
N MET A 1 -1.89 -56.45 15.05
CA MET A 1 -2.57 -55.13 15.16
C MET A 1 -1.52 -54.01 15.28
N GLY A 2 -0.72 -53.74 14.23
CA GLY A 2 0.49 -52.89 14.39
C GLY A 2 1.00 -52.11 13.17
N ARG A 3 0.32 -52.17 12.01
CA ARG A 3 0.80 -51.49 10.78
C ARG A 3 0.29 -50.05 10.59
N LYS A 4 -0.80 -49.64 11.27
CA LYS A 4 -1.40 -48.30 11.13
C LYS A 4 -0.66 -47.20 11.92
N SER A 5 0.00 -47.56 13.02
CA SER A 5 0.73 -46.60 13.87
C SER A 5 2.02 -46.11 13.17
N LEU A 6 2.69 -47.00 12.45
CA LEU A 6 3.95 -46.70 11.75
C LEU A 6 3.75 -45.76 10.54
N SER A 7 2.64 -45.89 9.82
CA SER A 7 2.31 -44.99 8.70
C SER A 7 1.95 -43.57 9.17
N PHE A 8 1.31 -43.45 10.34
CA PHE A 8 0.99 -42.15 10.94
C PHE A 8 2.25 -41.42 11.40
N PHE A 9 3.18 -42.14 12.05
CA PHE A 9 4.45 -41.58 12.50
C PHE A 9 5.35 -41.13 11.34
N LYS A 10 5.41 -41.93 10.26
CA LYS A 10 6.16 -41.58 9.04
C LYS A 10 5.59 -40.36 8.31
N GLY A 11 4.27 -40.20 8.29
CA GLY A 11 3.60 -39.00 7.76
C GLY A 11 3.89 -37.73 8.58
N GLN A 12 3.92 -37.85 9.91
CA GLN A 12 4.19 -36.74 10.83
C GLN A 12 5.65 -36.24 10.74
N ILE A 13 6.60 -37.16 10.55
CA ILE A 13 8.00 -36.83 10.27
C ILE A 13 8.14 -36.14 8.91
N SER A 14 7.44 -36.62 7.88
CA SER A 14 7.46 -36.00 6.55
C SER A 14 6.94 -34.56 6.55
N LEU A 15 5.84 -34.30 7.27
CA LEU A 15 5.26 -32.96 7.40
C LEU A 15 6.19 -32.00 8.18
N SER A 16 6.81 -32.48 9.24
CA SER A 16 7.78 -31.70 10.02
C SER A 16 9.03 -31.36 9.20
N LEU A 17 9.51 -32.31 8.39
CA LEU A 17 10.62 -32.07 7.46
C LEU A 17 10.26 -31.09 6.35
N GLN A 18 9.04 -31.15 5.83
CA GLN A 18 8.55 -30.22 4.80
C GLN A 18 8.36 -28.81 5.36
N MET A 19 7.92 -28.67 6.61
CA MET A 19 7.78 -27.39 7.29
C MET A 19 9.15 -26.76 7.61
N LEU A 20 10.11 -27.55 8.08
CA LEU A 20 11.49 -27.11 8.28
C LEU A 20 12.16 -26.71 6.97
N TRP A 21 11.94 -27.48 5.90
CA TRP A 21 12.45 -27.16 4.58
C TRP A 21 11.84 -25.86 4.04
N SER A 22 10.52 -25.67 4.21
CA SER A 22 9.83 -24.43 3.81
C SER A 22 10.35 -23.22 4.59
N ASN A 23 10.55 -23.33 5.90
CA ASN A 23 11.08 -22.23 6.72
C ASN A 23 12.53 -21.90 6.34
N MET A 24 13.36 -22.92 6.11
CA MET A 24 14.74 -22.73 5.66
C MET A 24 14.79 -22.14 4.25
N PHE A 25 13.89 -22.54 3.36
CA PHE A 25 13.76 -21.99 2.02
C PHE A 25 13.29 -20.53 2.03
N PHE A 26 12.32 -20.18 2.88
CA PHE A 26 11.88 -18.80 3.05
C PHE A 26 12.99 -17.91 3.64
N GLN A 27 13.71 -18.39 4.66
CA GLN A 27 14.78 -17.63 5.28
C GLN A 27 15.99 -17.43 4.34
N THR A 28 16.33 -18.46 3.53
CA THR A 28 17.38 -18.35 2.52
C THR A 28 16.99 -17.41 1.38
N MET A 29 15.71 -17.37 0.97
CA MET A 29 15.22 -16.40 -0.01
C MET A 29 15.25 -14.96 0.52
N GLU A 30 14.89 -14.72 1.77
CA GLU A 30 15.02 -13.38 2.39
C GLU A 30 16.48 -12.91 2.45
N VAL A 31 17.40 -13.78 2.87
CA VAL A 31 18.84 -13.47 2.87
C VAL A 31 19.35 -13.23 1.44
N LEU A 32 18.91 -14.02 0.45
CA LEU A 32 19.27 -13.84 -0.96
C LEU A 32 18.77 -12.50 -1.51
N ARG A 33 17.57 -12.05 -1.12
CA ARG A 33 17.03 -10.73 -1.50
C ARG A 33 17.81 -9.59 -0.87
N MET A 34 18.20 -9.72 0.41
CA MET A 34 19.08 -8.76 1.09
C MET A 34 20.45 -8.68 0.41
N VAL A 35 21.05 -9.82 0.07
CA VAL A 35 22.36 -9.90 -0.60
C VAL A 35 22.29 -9.37 -2.04
N ALA A 36 21.21 -9.62 -2.79
CA ALA A 36 21.04 -9.07 -4.14
C ALA A 36 20.87 -7.55 -4.15
N ALA A 37 20.14 -6.99 -3.17
CA ALA A 37 20.03 -5.55 -2.98
C ALA A 37 21.37 -4.92 -2.57
N PHE A 38 22.15 -5.57 -1.71
CA PHE A 38 23.48 -5.10 -1.33
C PHE A 38 24.51 -5.23 -2.46
N GLY A 39 24.48 -6.34 -3.20
CA GLY A 39 25.39 -6.63 -4.31
C GLY A 39 25.17 -5.71 -5.52
N SER A 40 23.91 -5.34 -5.82
CA SER A 40 23.61 -4.35 -6.85
C SER A 40 24.06 -2.93 -6.46
N GLY A 41 23.97 -2.56 -5.18
CA GLY A 41 24.53 -1.30 -4.65
C GLY A 41 26.06 -1.23 -4.73
N ALA A 42 26.74 -2.34 -4.41
CA ALA A 42 28.20 -2.43 -4.53
C ALA A 42 28.68 -2.35 -5.99
N MET A 43 27.98 -3.00 -6.93
CA MET A 43 28.33 -2.95 -8.35
C MET A 43 28.06 -1.58 -8.99
N PHE A 44 26.99 -0.87 -8.59
CA PHE A 44 26.75 0.53 -9.01
C PHE A 44 27.87 1.47 -8.53
N SER A 45 28.41 1.22 -7.33
CA SER A 45 29.51 2.01 -6.75
C SER A 45 30.87 1.72 -7.41
N LEU A 46 31.11 0.48 -7.86
CA LEU A 46 32.34 0.10 -8.57
C LEU A 46 32.37 0.58 -10.03
N VAL A 47 31.22 0.67 -10.71
CA VAL A 47 31.16 1.14 -12.12
C VAL A 47 31.14 2.67 -12.24
N SER A 48 30.86 3.40 -11.15
CA SER A 48 30.83 4.87 -11.12
C SER A 48 32.20 5.52 -10.88
N GLY A 49 33.28 4.75 -10.79
CA GLY A 49 34.64 5.25 -11.00
C GLY A 49 35.11 6.39 -10.07
N MET A 50 34.67 6.45 -8.81
CA MET A 50 35.30 7.33 -7.81
C MET A 50 36.33 6.53 -7.00
N GLY A 51 37.43 6.19 -7.67
CA GLY A 51 38.61 5.56 -7.08
C GLY A 51 39.41 6.57 -6.27
N GLY A 52 39.58 6.30 -4.97
CA GLY A 52 40.49 7.03 -4.09
C GLY A 52 40.65 6.30 -2.75
N PRO A 53 41.84 6.35 -2.10
CA PRO A 53 42.04 5.77 -0.78
C PRO A 53 41.07 6.41 0.22
N ASN A 54 40.44 5.61 1.08
CA ASN A 54 39.32 5.93 2.00
C ASN A 54 37.89 5.65 1.48
N GLN A 55 37.73 4.66 0.60
CA GLN A 55 36.43 4.14 0.14
C GLN A 55 35.50 3.70 1.28
N ALA A 56 36.01 3.11 2.37
CA ALA A 56 35.17 2.66 3.48
C ALA A 56 34.52 3.82 4.24
N ALA A 57 35.26 4.92 4.46
CA ALA A 57 34.73 6.11 5.12
C ALA A 57 33.69 6.80 4.22
N ASN A 58 34.00 6.96 2.93
CA ASN A 58 33.08 7.58 1.97
C ASN A 58 31.85 6.70 1.67
N ALA A 59 31.96 5.37 1.73
CA ALA A 59 30.85 4.43 1.60
C ALA A 59 29.92 4.43 2.83
N VAL A 60 30.45 4.64 4.04
CA VAL A 60 29.63 4.79 5.24
C VAL A 60 28.90 6.13 5.25
N THR A 61 29.58 7.23 4.88
CA THR A 61 28.94 8.55 4.81
C THR A 61 27.90 8.62 3.70
N SER A 62 28.20 8.08 2.51
CA SER A 62 27.22 7.99 1.42
C SER A 62 26.11 6.99 1.73
N GLY A 63 26.42 5.83 2.32
CA GLY A 63 25.43 4.85 2.76
C GLY A 63 24.44 5.43 3.79
N PHE A 64 24.91 6.25 4.73
CA PHE A 64 24.06 6.96 5.68
C PHE A 64 23.20 8.04 5.01
N PHE A 65 23.77 8.75 4.03
CA PHE A 65 23.04 9.78 3.27
C PHE A 65 21.95 9.18 2.36
N PHE A 66 22.27 8.09 1.67
CA PHE A 66 21.30 7.31 0.89
C PHE A 66 20.28 6.61 1.78
N ALA A 67 20.65 6.16 2.99
CA ALA A 67 19.70 5.61 3.97
C ALA A 67 18.75 6.68 4.53
N LEU A 68 19.19 7.93 4.71
CA LEU A 68 18.32 9.04 5.10
C LEU A 68 17.35 9.42 3.97
N ILE A 69 17.87 9.56 2.75
CA ILE A 69 17.03 9.89 1.59
C ILE A 69 16.06 8.75 1.28
N GLN A 70 16.51 7.49 1.32
CA GLN A 70 15.64 6.33 1.16
C GLN A 70 14.70 6.16 2.37
N GLY A 71 15.09 6.51 3.58
CA GLY A 71 14.21 6.51 4.75
C GLY A 71 13.09 7.54 4.63
N VAL A 72 13.39 8.75 4.18
CA VAL A 72 12.40 9.81 3.91
C VAL A 72 11.51 9.46 2.73
N LEU A 73 12.09 8.97 1.62
CA LEU A 73 11.33 8.52 0.46
C LEU A 73 10.51 7.25 0.74
N PHE A 74 10.96 6.35 1.61
CA PHE A 74 10.21 5.18 2.05
C PHE A 74 9.07 5.56 2.98
N GLN A 75 9.24 6.58 3.82
CA GLN A 75 8.13 7.11 4.63
C GLN A 75 7.08 7.79 3.76
N PHE A 76 7.50 8.53 2.72
CA PHE A 76 6.60 9.10 1.73
C PHE A 76 5.95 8.03 0.84
N GLY A 77 6.72 7.00 0.47
CA GLY A 77 6.27 5.82 -0.25
C GLY A 77 5.26 5.00 0.56
N GLN A 78 5.46 4.81 1.86
CA GLN A 78 4.50 4.19 2.77
C GLN A 78 3.22 5.03 2.93
N LYS A 79 3.32 6.36 2.87
CA LYS A 79 2.13 7.24 2.82
C LYS A 79 1.37 7.18 1.49
N LEU A 80 1.98 6.62 0.43
CA LEU A 80 1.33 6.31 -0.85
C LEU A 80 0.98 4.81 -1.02
N SER A 81 1.68 3.90 -0.31
CA SER A 81 1.54 2.44 -0.35
C SER A 81 0.74 1.86 0.80
N GLN A 82 0.29 2.66 1.78
CA GLN A 82 -0.81 2.22 2.64
C GLN A 82 -2.00 1.94 1.73
N PRO A 83 -2.48 0.69 1.65
CA PRO A 83 -3.71 0.42 0.94
C PRO A 83 -4.79 1.14 1.73
N ALA A 84 -5.24 2.31 1.27
CA ALA A 84 -6.53 2.47 0.63
C ALA A 84 -7.73 1.69 1.24
N VAL A 85 -7.70 1.31 2.52
CA VAL A 85 -8.87 0.75 3.21
C VAL A 85 -10.00 1.78 3.20
N GLU A 86 -9.64 3.08 3.26
CA GLU A 86 -10.59 4.16 3.01
C GLU A 86 -11.09 4.16 1.56
N ASP A 87 -10.23 4.00 0.55
CA ASP A 87 -10.67 4.11 -0.86
C ASP A 87 -11.68 3.03 -1.27
N MET A 88 -11.74 1.88 -0.57
CA MET A 88 -12.81 0.90 -0.78
C MET A 88 -14.19 1.48 -0.46
N TYR A 89 -14.29 2.35 0.55
CA TYR A 89 -15.53 3.04 0.94
C TYR A 89 -15.74 4.39 0.24
N TYR A 90 -14.83 4.81 -0.64
CA TYR A 90 -14.97 6.03 -1.45
C TYR A 90 -15.00 5.72 -2.95
N SER A 91 -15.08 4.45 -3.32
CA SER A 91 -14.97 4.01 -4.72
C SER A 91 -16.11 4.56 -5.58
N GLN A 92 -17.34 4.48 -5.07
CA GLN A 92 -18.54 4.95 -5.75
C GLN A 92 -18.63 6.48 -5.72
N THR A 93 -18.32 7.07 -4.57
CA THR A 93 -18.24 8.53 -4.36
C THR A 93 -17.24 9.15 -5.34
N ARG A 94 -16.07 8.54 -5.49
CA ARG A 94 -15.03 8.98 -6.42
C ARG A 94 -15.47 8.85 -7.87
N SER A 95 -16.13 7.74 -8.23
CA SER A 95 -16.67 7.54 -9.57
C SER A 95 -17.71 8.62 -9.92
N MET A 96 -18.61 8.94 -8.99
CA MET A 96 -19.59 10.03 -9.12
C MET A 96 -18.90 11.39 -9.24
N LEU A 97 -17.94 11.70 -8.37
CA LEU A 97 -17.23 12.98 -8.44
C LEU A 97 -16.45 13.10 -9.75
N ASN A 98 -15.91 12.01 -10.27
CA ASN A 98 -15.21 12.00 -11.55
C ASN A 98 -16.19 12.19 -12.73
N SER A 99 -17.36 11.55 -12.72
CA SER A 99 -18.37 11.72 -13.77
C SER A 99 -18.96 13.14 -13.82
N LEU A 100 -19.05 13.81 -12.67
CA LEU A 100 -19.49 15.20 -12.55
C LEU A 100 -18.37 16.23 -12.77
N GLY A 101 -17.10 15.80 -12.96
CA GLY A 101 -15.94 16.69 -13.07
C GLY A 101 -15.52 17.36 -11.75
N LEU A 102 -16.01 16.86 -10.62
CA LEU A 102 -15.83 17.37 -9.26
C LEU A 102 -14.73 16.65 -8.47
N GLN A 103 -13.81 15.96 -9.13
CA GLN A 103 -12.64 15.27 -8.56
C GLN A 103 -11.81 16.09 -7.55
N ASN A 104 -11.72 17.42 -7.74
CA ASN A 104 -11.03 18.32 -6.82
C ASN A 104 -11.68 18.37 -5.42
N TYR A 105 -12.96 18.00 -5.31
CA TYR A 105 -13.71 18.00 -4.05
C TYR A 105 -13.64 16.67 -3.29
N GLU A 106 -13.02 15.62 -3.84
CA GLU A 106 -12.86 14.32 -3.16
C GLU A 106 -12.23 14.47 -1.76
N LYS A 107 -11.26 15.39 -1.62
CA LYS A 107 -10.60 15.68 -0.34
C LYS A 107 -11.57 16.25 0.70
N ASN A 108 -12.55 17.04 0.27
CA ASN A 108 -13.58 17.60 1.15
C ASN A 108 -14.58 16.52 1.58
N PHE A 109 -14.91 15.59 0.68
CA PHE A 109 -15.70 14.40 1.02
C PHE A 109 -15.01 13.51 2.04
N LYS A 110 -13.72 13.23 1.84
CA LYS A 110 -12.89 12.48 2.82
C LYS A 110 -12.82 13.19 4.17
N LYS A 111 -12.68 14.52 4.16
CA LYS A 111 -12.70 15.33 5.38
C LYS A 111 -14.05 15.30 6.11
N GLY A 112 -15.15 15.19 5.38
CA GLY A 112 -16.50 15.05 5.93
C GLY A 112 -16.95 13.63 6.19
N LEU A 113 -16.07 12.63 5.99
CA LEU A 113 -16.40 11.21 6.10
C LEU A 113 -17.62 10.80 5.24
N LEU A 114 -17.78 11.47 4.10
CA LEU A 114 -18.85 11.22 3.14
C LEU A 114 -18.46 10.03 2.25
N THR A 115 -18.77 8.83 2.74
CA THR A 115 -18.46 7.54 2.13
C THR A 115 -19.59 7.04 1.25
N ASP A 116 -19.36 5.96 0.52
CA ASP A 116 -20.33 5.29 -0.34
C ASP A 116 -21.63 4.91 0.40
N ASN A 117 -21.54 4.60 1.71
CA ASN A 117 -22.68 4.28 2.56
C ASN A 117 -23.52 5.52 2.95
N THR A 118 -22.88 6.68 3.05
CA THR A 118 -23.57 7.94 3.37
C THR A 118 -23.94 8.73 2.13
N LEU A 119 -23.47 8.30 0.95
CA LEU A 119 -23.83 8.83 -0.36
C LEU A 119 -25.35 8.95 -0.57
N PRO A 120 -26.19 7.91 -0.32
CA PRO A 120 -27.65 8.04 -0.44
C PRO A 120 -28.29 8.94 0.63
N LEU A 121 -27.58 9.26 1.71
CA LEU A 121 -28.04 10.13 2.79
C LEU A 121 -27.52 11.57 2.64
N LEU A 122 -26.91 11.91 1.50
CA LEU A 122 -26.37 13.23 1.24
C LEU A 122 -27.48 14.27 1.20
N THR A 123 -27.29 15.34 1.98
CA THR A 123 -28.17 16.50 2.02
C THR A 123 -27.40 17.77 1.67
N ASP A 124 -28.14 18.81 1.28
CA ASP A 124 -27.57 20.14 1.01
C ASP A 124 -26.72 20.68 2.17
N SER A 125 -27.16 20.40 3.40
CA SER A 125 -26.48 20.75 4.64
C SER A 125 -25.17 19.98 4.82
N ALA A 126 -25.16 18.67 4.61
CA ALA A 126 -23.94 17.86 4.71
C ALA A 126 -22.87 18.31 3.71
N LEU A 127 -23.28 18.65 2.49
CA LEU A 127 -22.37 19.18 1.46
C LEU A 127 -21.89 20.61 1.79
N ARG A 128 -22.70 21.41 2.47
CA ARG A 128 -22.31 22.74 2.98
C ARG A 128 -21.23 22.63 4.04
N ASP A 129 -21.36 21.67 4.96
CA ASP A 129 -20.43 21.48 6.08
C ASP A 129 -19.02 21.08 5.59
N VAL A 130 -18.95 20.34 4.48
CA VAL A 130 -17.68 20.04 3.79
C VAL A 130 -17.19 21.16 2.86
N LYS A 131 -17.77 22.36 2.93
CA LYS A 131 -17.39 23.54 2.13
C LYS A 131 -17.52 23.37 0.61
N ILE A 132 -18.50 22.59 0.16
CA ILE A 132 -18.79 22.49 -1.29
C ILE A 132 -19.65 23.69 -1.71
N PRO A 133 -19.25 24.44 -2.76
CA PRO A 133 -19.99 25.60 -3.21
C PRO A 133 -21.35 25.21 -3.82
N PRO A 134 -22.34 26.12 -3.83
CA PRO A 134 -23.73 25.81 -4.14
C PRO A 134 -23.97 25.21 -5.53
N GLY A 135 -23.17 25.54 -6.54
CA GLY A 135 -23.28 24.97 -7.89
C GLY A 135 -23.02 23.45 -7.92
N PRO A 136 -21.81 22.99 -7.57
CA PRO A 136 -21.50 21.56 -7.46
C PRO A 136 -22.44 20.75 -6.56
N ARG A 137 -22.99 21.35 -5.50
CA ARG A 137 -23.94 20.64 -4.62
C ARG A 137 -25.18 20.17 -5.37
N LEU A 138 -25.73 20.99 -6.26
CA LEU A 138 -26.92 20.64 -7.03
C LEU A 138 -26.65 19.46 -7.97
N LEU A 139 -25.49 19.44 -8.62
CA LEU A 139 -25.08 18.35 -9.49
C LEU A 139 -24.91 17.03 -8.73
N ILE A 140 -24.33 17.10 -7.52
CA ILE A 140 -24.16 15.93 -6.65
C ILE A 140 -25.52 15.40 -6.18
N LEU A 141 -26.38 16.29 -5.67
CA LEU A 141 -27.70 15.91 -5.15
C LEU A 141 -28.60 15.31 -6.25
N ASP A 142 -28.61 15.90 -7.44
CA ASP A 142 -29.36 15.40 -8.59
C ASP A 142 -28.91 13.98 -8.99
N HIS A 143 -27.60 13.75 -9.05
CA HIS A 143 -27.04 12.44 -9.38
C HIS A 143 -27.35 11.38 -8.32
N VAL A 144 -27.25 11.73 -7.03
CA VAL A 144 -27.58 10.82 -5.92
C VAL A 144 -29.06 10.47 -5.91
N GLN A 145 -29.94 11.44 -6.18
CA GLN A 145 -31.38 11.23 -6.22
C GLN A 145 -31.80 10.34 -7.40
N SER A 146 -31.18 10.53 -8.57
CA SER A 146 -31.35 9.63 -9.73
C SER A 146 -30.86 8.21 -9.42
N PHE A 147 -29.71 8.08 -8.76
CA PHE A 147 -29.16 6.79 -8.34
C PHE A 147 -30.08 6.07 -7.33
N SER A 148 -30.59 6.78 -6.32
CA SER A 148 -31.50 6.22 -5.31
C SER A 148 -32.87 5.81 -5.87
N SER A 149 -33.32 6.40 -6.99
CA SER A 149 -34.63 6.10 -7.60
C SER A 149 -34.61 4.86 -8.50
N THR A 150 -33.44 4.29 -8.74
CA THR A 150 -33.25 3.13 -9.65
C THR A 150 -33.24 1.79 -8.88
N PHE A 151 -33.39 1.83 -7.55
CA PHE A 151 -33.53 0.68 -6.66
C PHE A 151 -34.78 0.82 -5.78
#